data_AF-A0A970WAF9-F1
#
_entry.id   AF-A0A970WAF9-F1
#
_cell.length_a   1.000
_cell.length_b   1.000
_cell.length_c   1.000
_cell.angle_alpha   90.00
_cell.angle_beta   90.00
_cell.angle_gamma   90.00
#
_symmetry.space_group_name_H-M   'P 1'
#
loop_
_entity.id
_entity.type
_entity.pdbx_description
1 polymer ?
#
loop_
_entity_poly.entity_id
_entity_poly.type
_entity_poly.pdbx_seq_one_letter_code
_entity_poly.pdbx_strand_id
1 'polypeptide(L)'
;MTILSTYIDRALSAKTDNRPEFQRMIKDSGKQLFDMVLVWKLDRFARNRYDSAHYKATLRKNGVKVVSATETIAEDSTGILLESLLEGYAEFYSAELAEKVRRGLTENALKGKANGGSIAYGYIKDKERFFQIDPITAPIVVEIFESYSKGATIQAIVESLNNRGLCNTRNGKFTINIVTNMLKNRRYIGEYSFGKIVLPDSVP
;
A
#
# COMPACT_ATOMS: atom_id res chain seq x y z
N MET A 1 -20.53 -14.99 -35.79
CA MET A 1 -19.29 -15.05 -34.99
C MET A 1 -18.13 -14.78 -35.94
N THR A 2 -17.26 -13.84 -35.61
CA THR A 2 -16.08 -13.48 -36.42
C THR A 2 -14.83 -13.75 -35.61
N ILE A 3 -13.84 -14.44 -36.18
CA ILE A 3 -12.58 -14.74 -35.48
C ILE A 3 -11.64 -13.56 -35.66
N LEU A 4 -11.33 -12.86 -34.57
CA LEU A 4 -10.45 -11.68 -34.58
C LEU A 4 -8.97 -12.03 -34.38
N SER A 5 -8.68 -13.07 -33.59
CA SER A 5 -7.32 -13.52 -33.32
C SER A 5 -7.33 -14.95 -32.79
N THR A 6 -6.17 -15.61 -32.84
CA THR A 6 -5.98 -16.94 -32.24
C THR A 6 -4.79 -16.89 -31.29
N TYR A 7 -4.99 -17.27 -30.03
CA TYR A 7 -3.96 -17.31 -29.00
C TYR A 7 -3.56 -18.77 -28.75
N ILE A 8 -2.34 -19.15 -29.15
CA ILE A 8 -1.92 -20.56 -29.18
C ILE A 8 -0.67 -20.77 -28.33
N ASP A 9 -0.83 -21.35 -27.14
CA ASP A 9 0.29 -21.86 -26.36
C ASP A 9 0.63 -23.30 -26.84
N ARG A 10 1.59 -23.44 -27.77
CA ARG A 10 2.10 -24.77 -28.18
C ARG A 10 3.01 -25.33 -27.09
N ALA A 11 2.92 -26.64 -26.85
CA ALA A 11 3.59 -27.38 -25.77
C ALA A 11 5.04 -26.92 -25.50
N LEU A 12 5.20 -26.05 -24.50
CA LEU A 12 6.46 -25.84 -23.80
C LEU A 12 6.53 -26.89 -22.69
N SER A 13 7.64 -27.64 -22.70
CA SER A 13 7.87 -28.81 -21.87
C SER A 13 7.64 -28.55 -20.37
N ALA A 14 7.33 -29.66 -19.69
CA ALA A 14 6.84 -29.85 -18.32
C ALA A 14 7.60 -29.19 -17.15
N LYS A 15 8.13 -27.96 -17.26
CA LYS A 15 8.81 -27.28 -16.13
C LYS A 15 8.50 -25.80 -15.92
N THR A 16 7.83 -25.11 -16.85
CA THR A 16 7.58 -23.68 -16.67
C THR A 16 6.13 -23.34 -17.01
N ASP A 17 5.44 -22.73 -16.04
CA ASP A 17 4.02 -22.34 -16.08
C ASP A 17 3.73 -21.13 -17.00
N ASN A 18 4.56 -20.94 -18.03
CA ASN A 18 4.47 -19.78 -18.92
C ASN A 18 3.49 -20.07 -20.05
N ARG A 19 2.27 -19.52 -19.91
CA ARG A 19 1.26 -19.41 -20.97
C ARG A 19 1.20 -17.98 -21.52
N PRO A 20 2.23 -17.52 -22.27
CA PRO A 20 2.32 -16.12 -22.69
C PRO A 20 1.15 -15.70 -23.59
N GLU A 21 0.63 -16.59 -24.44
CA GLU A 21 -0.48 -16.26 -25.34
C GLU A 21 -1.80 -16.18 -24.56
N PHE A 22 -1.99 -17.07 -23.58
CA PHE A 22 -3.12 -16.96 -22.65
C PHE A 22 -3.08 -15.66 -21.85
N GLN A 23 -1.93 -15.30 -21.27
CA GLN A 23 -1.79 -14.03 -20.54
C GLN A 23 -2.00 -12.82 -21.47
N ARG A 24 -1.53 -12.90 -22.73
CA ARG A 24 -1.79 -11.87 -23.74
C ARG A 24 -3.27 -11.73 -24.02
N MET A 25 -4.01 -12.83 -24.15
CA MET A 25 -5.46 -12.84 -24.32
C MET A 25 -6.19 -12.18 -23.14
N ILE A 26 -5.83 -12.53 -21.90
CA ILE A 26 -6.39 -11.88 -20.71
C ILE A 26 -6.11 -10.36 -20.75
N LYS A 27 -4.90 -9.94 -21.09
CA LYS A 27 -4.56 -8.51 -21.21
C LYS A 27 -5.32 -7.80 -22.34
N ASP A 28 -5.43 -8.44 -23.50
CA ASP A 28 -6.14 -7.88 -24.66
C ASP A 28 -7.65 -7.76 -24.41
N SER A 29 -8.21 -8.61 -23.54
CA SER A 29 -9.63 -8.48 -23.14
C SER A 29 -9.92 -7.12 -22.49
N GLY A 30 -8.96 -6.51 -21.78
CA GLY A 30 -9.10 -5.18 -21.20
C GLY A 30 -9.15 -4.05 -22.24
N LYS A 31 -8.76 -4.31 -23.49
CA LYS A 31 -8.92 -3.38 -24.62
C LYS A 31 -10.31 -3.44 -25.24
N GLN A 32 -11.15 -4.38 -24.81
CA GLN A 32 -12.52 -4.60 -25.30
C GLN A 32 -12.61 -4.77 -26.83
N LEU A 33 -11.57 -5.36 -27.44
CA LEU A 33 -11.52 -5.62 -28.88
C LEU A 33 -12.36 -6.84 -29.30
N PHE A 34 -12.71 -7.70 -28.34
CA PHE A 34 -13.51 -8.89 -28.53
C PHE A 34 -14.42 -9.08 -27.31
N ASP A 35 -15.53 -9.75 -27.51
CA ASP A 35 -16.59 -10.02 -26.52
C ASP A 35 -16.68 -11.51 -26.17
N MET A 36 -15.92 -12.37 -26.86
CA MET A 36 -15.96 -13.81 -26.68
C MET A 36 -14.58 -14.48 -26.83
N VAL A 37 -14.30 -15.45 -25.96
CA VAL A 37 -13.17 -16.37 -26.05
C VAL A 37 -13.71 -17.78 -26.28
N LEU A 38 -13.39 -18.36 -27.43
CA LEU A 38 -13.78 -19.73 -27.76
C LEU A 38 -12.64 -20.70 -27.42
N VAL A 39 -12.94 -21.74 -26.65
CA VAL A 39 -12.02 -22.85 -26.33
C VAL A 39 -12.60 -24.18 -26.78
N TRP A 40 -11.76 -25.16 -27.11
CA TRP A 40 -12.25 -26.49 -27.49
C TRP A 40 -12.95 -27.20 -26.32
N LYS A 41 -12.29 -27.26 -25.16
CA LYS A 41 -12.75 -27.82 -23.88
C LYS A 41 -12.33 -26.89 -22.73
N LEU A 42 -13.05 -26.89 -21.61
CA LEU A 42 -12.75 -26.03 -20.46
C LEU A 42 -11.41 -26.35 -19.79
N ASP A 43 -10.93 -27.60 -19.88
CA ASP A 43 -9.59 -28.00 -19.41
C ASP A 43 -8.44 -27.26 -20.13
N ARG A 44 -8.70 -26.67 -21.30
CA ARG A 44 -7.76 -25.81 -22.04
C ARG A 44 -7.80 -24.35 -21.59
N PHE A 45 -8.84 -23.95 -20.87
CA PHE A 45 -8.96 -22.59 -20.34
C PHE A 45 -8.05 -22.42 -19.12
N ALA A 46 -8.10 -23.33 -18.14
CA ALA A 46 -7.25 -23.26 -16.96
C ALA A 46 -6.92 -24.66 -16.41
N ARG A 47 -5.71 -24.80 -15.84
CA ARG A 47 -5.17 -26.08 -15.33
C ARG A 47 -5.78 -26.51 -14.01
N ASN A 48 -6.26 -25.57 -13.20
CA ASN A 48 -6.97 -25.83 -11.95
C ASN A 48 -8.27 -24.99 -11.89
N ARG A 49 -9.19 -25.38 -11.00
CA ARG A 49 -10.50 -24.73 -10.84
C ARG A 49 -10.40 -23.28 -10.37
N TYR A 50 -9.38 -22.96 -9.56
CA TYR A 50 -9.17 -21.61 -9.03
C TYR A 50 -8.78 -20.62 -10.13
N ASP A 51 -7.79 -20.96 -10.94
CA ASP A 51 -7.36 -20.18 -12.11
C ASP A 51 -8.50 -20.01 -13.10
N SER A 52 -9.29 -21.07 -13.31
CA SER A 52 -10.47 -21.02 -14.18
C SER A 52 -11.45 -19.95 -13.73
N ALA A 53 -11.75 -19.92 -12.43
CA ALA A 53 -12.65 -18.96 -11.81
C ALA A 53 -12.10 -17.53 -11.90
N HIS A 54 -10.85 -17.34 -11.50
CA HIS A 54 -10.19 -16.03 -11.49
C HIS A 54 -10.13 -15.40 -12.89
N TYR A 55 -9.73 -16.16 -13.90
CA TYR A 55 -9.64 -15.65 -15.27
C TYR A 55 -11.01 -15.47 -15.92
N LYS A 56 -12.01 -16.33 -15.62
CA LYS A 56 -13.39 -16.10 -16.06
C LYS A 56 -13.98 -14.82 -15.46
N ALA A 57 -13.77 -14.58 -14.17
CA ALA A 57 -14.22 -13.35 -13.51
C ALA A 57 -13.56 -12.11 -14.15
N THR A 58 -12.26 -12.18 -14.44
CA THR A 58 -11.53 -11.10 -15.12
C THR A 58 -12.08 -10.82 -16.52
N LEU A 59 -12.29 -11.86 -17.33
CA LEU A 59 -12.87 -11.72 -18.68
C LEU A 59 -14.29 -11.16 -18.62
N ARG A 60 -15.13 -11.66 -17.71
CA ARG A 60 -16.51 -11.19 -17.53
C ARG A 60 -16.57 -9.72 -17.12
N LYS A 61 -15.67 -9.27 -16.24
CA LYS A 61 -15.52 -7.84 -15.87
C LYS A 61 -15.20 -6.96 -17.07
N ASN A 62 -14.47 -7.50 -18.04
CA ASN A 62 -14.15 -6.81 -19.30
C ASN A 62 -15.27 -6.94 -20.36
N GLY A 63 -16.39 -7.59 -20.05
CA GLY A 63 -17.49 -7.86 -20.97
C GLY A 63 -17.28 -9.07 -21.88
N VAL A 64 -16.27 -9.90 -21.60
CA VAL A 64 -15.88 -11.04 -22.44
C VAL A 64 -16.41 -12.36 -21.87
N LYS A 65 -17.14 -13.11 -22.70
CA LYS A 65 -17.65 -14.44 -22.36
C LYS A 65 -16.68 -15.54 -22.78
N VAL A 66 -16.47 -16.53 -21.92
CA VAL A 66 -15.76 -17.77 -22.31
C VAL A 66 -16.80 -18.77 -22.79
N VAL A 67 -16.58 -19.36 -23.97
CA VAL A 67 -17.46 -20.36 -24.60
C VAL A 67 -16.64 -21.61 -24.92
N SER A 68 -17.15 -22.79 -24.61
CA SER A 68 -16.56 -24.06 -25.08
C SER A 68 -17.28 -24.54 -26.35
N ALA A 69 -16.52 -25.04 -27.31
CA ALA A 69 -17.04 -25.63 -28.54
C ALA A 69 -17.63 -27.04 -28.33
N THR A 70 -17.23 -27.73 -27.26
CA THR A 70 -17.65 -29.12 -26.99
C THR A 70 -18.46 -29.26 -25.70
N GLU A 71 -18.47 -28.25 -24.84
CA GLU A 71 -19.17 -28.25 -23.56
C GLU A 71 -20.12 -27.05 -23.50
N THR A 72 -21.38 -27.27 -23.12
CA THR A 72 -22.31 -26.18 -22.88
C THR A 72 -21.94 -25.53 -21.56
N ILE A 73 -21.46 -24.29 -21.59
CA ILE A 73 -21.22 -23.52 -20.37
C ILE A 73 -22.58 -23.04 -19.89
N ALA A 74 -23.15 -23.77 -18.94
CA ALA A 74 -24.28 -23.26 -18.22
C ALA A 74 -23.79 -22.08 -17.36
N GLU A 75 -24.46 -20.93 -17.47
CA GLU A 75 -24.48 -19.89 -16.44
C GLU A 75 -25.23 -20.47 -15.20
N ASP A 76 -24.75 -21.59 -14.67
CA ASP A 76 -25.41 -22.37 -13.63
C ASP A 76 -25.10 -21.86 -12.22
N SER A 77 -25.84 -22.37 -11.24
CA SER A 77 -25.65 -22.08 -9.82
C SER A 77 -24.22 -22.34 -9.32
N THR A 78 -23.45 -23.19 -10.00
CA THR A 78 -22.06 -23.50 -9.68
C THR A 78 -21.13 -22.31 -9.93
N GLY A 79 -21.33 -21.59 -11.04
CA GLY A 79 -20.57 -20.39 -11.37
C GLY A 79 -20.79 -19.26 -10.37
N ILE A 80 -22.05 -19.05 -9.96
CA ILE A 80 -22.43 -18.05 -8.94
C ILE A 80 -21.78 -18.38 -7.60
N LEU A 81 -21.85 -19.64 -7.15
CA LEU A 81 -21.22 -20.07 -5.90
C LEU A 81 -19.71 -19.85 -5.89
N LEU A 82 -19.04 -20.13 -7.01
CA LEU A 82 -17.60 -19.98 -7.13
C LEU A 82 -17.16 -18.50 -7.11
N GLU A 83 -17.94 -17.61 -7.72
CA GLU A 83 -17.75 -16.15 -7.63
C GLU A 83 -17.88 -15.68 -6.18
N SER A 84 -18.96 -16.05 -5.48
CA SER A 84 -19.16 -15.68 -4.07
C SER A 84 -18.03 -16.20 -3.16
N LEU A 85 -17.50 -17.39 -3.43
CA LEU A 85 -16.36 -17.94 -2.69
C LEU A 85 -15.07 -17.15 -2.95
N LEU A 86 -14.81 -16.74 -4.19
CA LEU A 86 -13.63 -15.91 -4.51
C LEU A 86 -13.72 -14.52 -3.88
N GLU A 87 -14.89 -13.90 -3.91
CA GLU A 87 -15.15 -12.62 -3.25
C GLU A 87 -14.93 -12.74 -1.74
N GLY A 88 -15.52 -13.75 -1.10
CA GLY A 88 -15.32 -14.00 0.33
C GLY A 88 -13.87 -14.31 0.69
N TYR A 89 -13.14 -15.01 -0.18
CA TYR A 89 -11.71 -15.28 0.03
C TYR A 89 -10.85 -14.01 -0.07
N ALA A 90 -11.14 -13.14 -1.04
CA ALA A 90 -10.44 -11.86 -1.19
C ALA A 90 -10.68 -10.92 0.01
N GLU A 91 -11.92 -10.89 0.51
CA GLU A 91 -12.28 -10.15 1.72
C GLU A 91 -11.58 -10.71 2.95
N PHE A 92 -11.60 -12.04 3.14
CA PHE A 92 -10.90 -12.72 4.21
C PHE A 92 -9.39 -12.41 4.20
N TYR A 93 -8.73 -12.55 3.05
CA TYR A 93 -7.29 -12.30 2.93
C TYR A 93 -6.93 -10.84 3.23
N SER A 94 -7.76 -9.90 2.78
CA SER A 94 -7.58 -8.48 3.07
C SER A 94 -7.72 -8.19 4.57
N ALA A 95 -8.71 -8.79 5.23
CA ALA A 95 -8.90 -8.67 6.67
C ALA A 95 -7.71 -9.28 7.43
N GLU A 96 -7.31 -10.51 7.11
CA GLU A 96 -6.19 -11.21 7.74
C GLU A 96 -4.87 -10.42 7.61
N LEU A 97 -4.59 -9.88 6.42
CA LEU A 97 -3.41 -9.05 6.18
C LEU A 97 -3.46 -7.76 7.02
N ALA A 98 -4.62 -7.10 7.08
CA ALA A 98 -4.80 -5.91 7.91
C ALA A 98 -4.55 -6.20 9.40
N GLU A 99 -4.99 -7.36 9.89
CA GLU A 99 -4.71 -7.80 11.27
C GLU A 99 -3.22 -7.99 11.53
N LYS A 100 -2.52 -8.70 10.64
CA LYS A 100 -1.08 -8.95 10.76
C LYS A 100 -0.29 -7.64 10.73
N VAL A 101 -0.64 -6.71 9.85
CA VAL A 101 -0.01 -5.38 9.78
C VAL A 101 -0.27 -4.61 11.07
N ARG A 102 -1.51 -4.53 11.54
CA ARG A 102 -1.86 -3.84 12.78
C ARG A 102 -1.13 -4.41 13.99
N ARG A 103 -0.99 -5.74 14.07
CA ARG A 103 -0.22 -6.42 15.11
C ARG A 103 1.26 -6.02 15.05
N GLY A 104 1.89 -6.09 13.89
CA GLY A 104 3.31 -5.70 13.73
C GLY A 104 3.57 -4.23 14.07
N LEU A 105 2.67 -3.32 13.67
CA LEU A 105 2.74 -1.91 14.08
C LEU A 105 2.58 -1.76 15.60
N THR A 106 1.63 -2.47 16.20
CA THR A 106 1.41 -2.44 17.65
C THR A 106 2.64 -2.92 18.42
N GLU A 107 3.25 -4.03 18.03
CA GLU A 107 4.46 -4.57 18.65
C GLU A 107 5.66 -3.61 18.53
N ASN A 108 5.84 -2.98 17.38
CA ASN A 108 6.86 -1.95 17.20
C ASN A 108 6.59 -0.75 18.12
N ALA A 109 5.32 -0.31 18.22
CA ALA A 109 4.95 0.81 19.05
C ALA A 109 5.22 0.53 20.53
N LEU A 110 4.90 -0.67 21.03
CA LEU A 110 5.18 -1.11 22.40
C LEU A 110 6.68 -1.18 22.71
N LYS A 111 7.52 -1.32 21.68
CA LYS A 111 8.98 -1.29 21.80
C LYS A 111 9.57 0.11 21.63
N GLY A 112 8.74 1.16 21.47
CA GLY A 112 9.22 2.52 21.21
C GLY A 112 9.81 2.73 19.80
N LYS A 113 9.58 1.79 18.87
CA LYS A 113 10.08 1.88 17.50
C LYS A 113 9.16 2.75 16.64
N ALA A 114 9.76 3.59 15.81
CA ALA A 114 9.07 4.48 14.89
C ALA A 114 8.32 3.68 13.80
N ASN A 115 6.99 3.74 13.84
CA ASN A 115 6.10 3.13 12.86
C ASN A 115 5.89 4.02 11.62
N GLY A 116 6.93 4.19 10.81
CA GLY A 116 6.84 4.99 9.59
C GLY A 116 6.38 6.43 9.84
N GLY A 117 5.84 7.08 8.81
CA GLY A 117 5.39 8.47 8.89
C GLY A 117 6.54 9.49 8.93
N SER A 118 6.18 10.77 9.14
CA SER A 118 7.17 11.83 9.28
C SER A 118 7.84 11.77 10.64
N ILE A 119 9.17 11.75 10.64
CA ILE A 119 9.97 11.95 11.85
C ILE A 119 9.84 13.42 12.26
N ALA A 120 9.76 13.68 13.56
CA ALA A 120 9.73 15.04 14.09
C ALA A 120 11.07 15.74 13.80
N TYR A 121 11.04 17.03 13.48
CA TYR A 121 12.26 17.81 13.24
C TYR A 121 13.17 17.77 14.47
N GLY A 122 14.49 17.69 14.31
CA GLY A 122 15.41 17.46 15.43
C GLY A 122 15.69 15.99 15.76
N TYR A 123 15.02 15.06 15.07
CA TYR A 123 15.24 13.62 15.25
C TYR A 123 15.55 12.92 13.93
N ILE A 124 16.36 11.85 14.04
CA ILE A 124 16.56 10.83 13.01
C ILE A 124 16.13 9.47 13.57
N LYS A 125 16.12 8.45 12.70
CA LYS A 125 15.95 7.06 13.12
C LYS A 125 17.21 6.26 12.83
N ASP A 126 17.55 5.35 13.72
CA ASP A 126 18.63 4.39 13.47
C ASP A 126 18.17 3.23 12.58
N LYS A 127 19.06 2.26 12.37
CA LYS A 127 18.79 1.04 11.60
C LYS A 127 17.68 0.17 12.22
N GLU A 128 17.52 0.24 13.53
CA GLU A 128 16.53 -0.54 14.29
C GLU A 128 15.18 0.19 14.45
N ARG A 129 15.09 1.41 13.94
CA ARG A 129 13.95 2.33 13.94
C ARG A 129 13.67 3.01 15.28
N PHE A 130 14.66 3.12 16.17
CA PHE A 130 14.52 3.97 17.35
C PHE A 130 14.80 5.44 16.99
N PHE A 131 14.18 6.35 17.73
CA PHE A 131 14.46 7.78 17.61
C PHE A 131 15.85 8.07 18.15
N GLN A 132 16.59 8.90 17.44
CA GLN A 132 17.90 9.42 17.81
C GLN A 132 17.90 10.92 17.59
N ILE A 133 18.64 11.65 18.43
CA ILE A 133 18.77 13.11 18.30
C ILE A 133 19.57 13.40 17.02
N ASP A 134 19.05 14.30 16.19
CA ASP A 134 19.80 14.81 15.03
C ASP A 134 20.78 15.91 15.49
N PRO A 135 22.11 15.70 15.42
CA PRO A 135 23.07 16.71 15.87
C PRO A 135 22.98 18.03 15.08
N ILE A 136 22.41 18.02 13.88
CA ILE A 136 22.29 19.22 13.02
C ILE A 136 21.00 19.97 13.32
N THR A 137 19.86 19.27 13.38
CA THR A 137 18.55 19.92 13.49
C THR A 137 18.04 20.05 14.92
N ALA A 138 18.52 19.23 15.88
CA ALA A 138 18.10 19.31 17.27
C ALA A 138 18.45 20.64 17.95
N PRO A 139 19.63 21.26 17.74
CA PRO A 139 19.94 22.57 18.31
C PRO A 139 18.93 23.65 17.90
N ILE A 140 18.40 23.57 16.68
CA ILE A 140 17.38 24.50 16.17
C ILE A 140 16.06 24.32 16.93
N VAL A 141 15.70 23.08 17.26
CA VAL A 141 14.51 22.81 18.09
C VAL A 141 14.67 23.45 19.46
N VAL A 142 15.82 23.25 20.12
CA VAL A 142 16.10 23.87 21.42
C VAL A 142 16.00 25.39 21.33
N GLU A 143 16.61 25.99 20.29
CA GLU A 143 16.54 27.44 20.04
C GLU A 143 15.09 27.95 19.90
N ILE A 144 14.23 27.20 19.20
CA ILE A 144 12.80 27.54 19.02
C ILE A 144 12.07 27.53 20.35
N PHE A 145 12.23 26.47 21.16
CA PHE A 145 11.58 26.36 22.46
C PHE A 145 12.06 27.45 23.43
N GLU A 146 13.37 27.73 23.46
CA GLU A 146 13.93 28.82 24.27
C GLU A 146 13.43 30.20 23.84
N SER A 147 13.37 30.46 22.53
CA SER A 147 12.89 31.74 22.01
C SER A 147 11.43 31.95 22.38
N TYR A 148 10.62 30.90 22.27
CA TYR A 148 9.22 30.93 22.66
C TYR A 148 9.05 31.14 24.18
N SER A 149 9.85 30.46 25.01
CA SER A 149 9.82 30.65 26.47
C SER A 149 10.25 32.05 26.90
N LYS A 150 11.10 32.72 26.12
CA LYS A 150 11.50 34.12 26.32
C LYS A 150 10.44 35.13 25.85
N GLY A 151 9.29 34.68 25.34
CA GLY A 151 8.16 35.51 24.93
C GLY A 151 8.15 35.92 23.45
N ALA A 152 9.02 35.34 22.62
CA ALA A 152 8.99 35.61 21.18
C ALA A 152 7.69 35.08 20.55
N THR A 153 7.12 35.84 19.61
CA THR A 153 5.96 35.37 18.85
C THR A 153 6.38 34.28 17.86
N ILE A 154 5.46 33.34 17.56
CA ILE A 154 5.72 32.28 16.57
C ILE A 154 6.11 32.87 15.21
N GLN A 155 5.54 34.02 14.84
CA GLN A 155 5.87 34.72 13.61
C GLN A 155 7.33 35.21 13.61
N ALA A 156 7.79 35.83 14.69
CA ALA A 156 9.18 36.29 14.82
C ALA A 156 10.17 35.11 14.76
N ILE A 157 9.83 33.98 15.38
CA ILE A 157 10.64 32.76 15.31
C ILE A 157 10.74 32.26 13.86
N VAL A 158 9.60 32.13 13.17
CA VAL A 158 9.56 31.67 11.76
C VAL A 158 10.37 32.59 10.85
N GLU A 159 10.25 33.90 11.02
CA GLU A 159 10.99 34.89 10.24
C GLU A 159 12.50 34.78 10.48
N SER A 160 12.93 34.68 11.74
CA SER A 160 14.33 34.45 12.10
C SER A 160 14.92 33.20 11.42
N LEU A 161 14.21 32.07 11.51
CA LEU A 161 14.64 30.80 10.92
C LEU A 161 14.76 30.90 9.40
N ASN A 162 13.75 31.46 8.73
CA ASN A 162 13.72 31.59 7.28
C ASN A 162 14.76 32.59 6.76
N ASN A 163 15.00 33.70 7.46
CA ASN A 163 16.01 34.70 7.11
C ASN A 163 17.43 34.12 7.19
N ARG A 164 17.64 33.14 8.08
CA ARG A 164 18.90 32.37 8.19
C ARG A 164 19.02 31.24 7.17
N GLY A 165 18.03 31.04 6.29
CA GLY A 165 18.02 29.99 5.29
C GLY A 165 17.81 28.58 5.84
N LEU A 166 17.28 28.45 7.06
CA LEU A 166 17.01 27.14 7.65
C LEU A 166 15.77 26.50 7.02
N CYS A 167 15.85 25.19 6.77
CA CYS A 167 14.80 24.42 6.13
C CYS A 167 14.14 23.42 7.09
N ASN A 168 12.87 23.13 6.84
CA ASN A 168 12.10 22.09 7.53
C ASN A 168 12.51 20.67 7.07
N THR A 169 11.88 19.62 7.64
CA THR A 169 12.16 18.20 7.31
C THR A 169 11.97 17.82 5.83
N ARG A 170 11.29 18.65 5.03
CA ARG A 170 11.02 18.45 3.60
C ARG A 170 11.79 19.43 2.71
N ASN A 171 12.85 20.06 3.24
CA ASN A 171 13.64 21.07 2.55
C ASN A 171 12.84 22.31 2.10
N GLY A 172 11.74 22.62 2.79
CA GLY A 172 10.94 23.83 2.58
C GLY A 172 11.14 24.86 3.67
N LYS A 173 10.53 26.04 3.51
CA LYS A 173 10.51 27.10 4.53
C LYS A 173 9.75 26.68 5.79
N PHE A 174 10.13 27.26 6.93
CA PHE A 174 9.31 27.19 8.13
C PHE A 174 8.04 28.00 7.94
N THR A 175 6.91 27.45 8.40
CA THR A 175 5.64 28.14 8.45
C THR A 175 5.16 28.19 9.90
N ILE A 176 4.25 29.13 10.18
CA ILE A 176 3.63 29.27 11.51
C ILE A 176 3.02 27.93 11.96
N ASN A 177 2.37 27.19 11.05
CA ASN A 177 1.76 25.90 11.38
C ASN A 177 2.81 24.83 11.74
N ILE A 178 3.97 24.81 11.07
CA ILE A 178 5.05 23.88 11.40
C ILE A 178 5.56 24.14 12.83
N VAL A 179 5.89 25.40 13.15
CA VAL A 179 6.40 25.75 14.48
C VAL A 179 5.34 25.58 15.55
N THR A 180 4.07 25.92 15.27
CA THR A 180 2.95 25.69 16.20
C THR A 180 2.77 24.21 16.52
N ASN A 181 2.82 23.34 15.51
CA ASN A 181 2.71 21.90 15.73
C ASN A 181 3.95 21.33 16.42
N MET A 182 5.13 21.89 16.17
CA MET A 182 6.38 21.54 16.86
C MET A 182 6.26 21.79 18.35
N LEU A 183 5.83 22.98 18.76
CA LEU A 183 5.67 23.36 20.18
C LEU A 183 4.64 22.51 20.94
N LYS A 184 3.67 21.89 20.22
CA LYS A 184 2.65 20.99 20.80
C LYS A 184 3.04 19.51 20.76
N ASN A 185 4.13 19.16 20.08
CA ASN A 185 4.48 17.77 19.82
C ASN A 185 5.10 17.15 21.07
N ARG A 186 4.38 16.19 21.67
CA ARG A 186 4.79 15.49 22.90
C ARG A 186 6.06 14.65 22.75
N ARG A 187 6.54 14.41 21.53
CA ARG A 187 7.84 13.75 21.32
C ARG A 187 9.00 14.54 21.92
N TYR A 188 8.92 15.88 21.96
CA TYR A 188 9.97 16.72 22.55
C TYR A 188 10.00 16.69 24.09
N ILE A 189 9.04 16.01 24.73
CA ILE A 189 9.06 15.72 26.17
C ILE A 189 9.30 14.23 26.44
N GLY A 190 9.86 13.50 25.46
CA GLY A 190 10.21 12.08 25.58
C GLY A 190 9.07 11.10 25.30
N GLU A 191 7.87 11.58 24.94
CA GLU A 191 6.70 10.72 24.78
C GLU A 191 6.48 10.25 23.34
N TYR A 192 6.44 8.93 23.16
CA TYR A 192 6.02 8.30 21.91
C TYR A 192 4.54 7.93 21.96
N SER A 193 3.76 8.34 20.95
CA SER A 193 2.35 7.98 20.82
C SER A 193 2.04 7.30 19.49
N PHE A 194 1.26 6.23 19.56
CA PHE A 194 0.76 5.49 18.40
C PHE A 194 -0.62 4.89 18.70
N GLY A 195 -1.67 5.42 18.06
CA GLY A 195 -3.05 5.02 18.35
C GLY A 195 -3.41 5.32 19.81
N LYS A 196 -3.76 4.27 20.58
CA LYS A 196 -4.05 4.38 22.02
C LYS A 196 -2.80 4.15 22.90
N ILE A 197 -1.67 3.79 22.31
CA ILE A 197 -0.43 3.49 23.03
C ILE A 197 0.32 4.80 23.23
N VAL A 198 0.69 5.05 24.48
CA VAL A 198 1.55 6.17 24.88
C VAL A 198 2.67 5.58 25.72
N LEU A 199 3.91 5.78 25.27
CA LEU A 199 5.10 5.37 26.00
C LEU A 199 5.89 6.61 26.44
N PRO A 200 5.99 6.87 27.75
CA PRO A 200 6.91 7.88 28.27
C PRO A 200 8.37 7.42 28.06
N ASP A 201 9.30 8.39 28.11
CA ASP A 201 10.76 8.18 28.08
C ASP A 201 11.28 7.30 26.91
N SER A 202 10.53 7.26 25.82
CA SER A 202 10.81 6.41 24.64
C SER A 202 11.37 7.20 23.46
N VAL A 203 11.32 8.52 23.54
CA VAL A 203 12.00 9.44 22.62
C VAL A 203 13.13 10.11 23.41
N PRO A 204 14.35 10.20 22.86
CA PRO A 204 15.46 10.88 23.52
C PRO A 204 15.32 12.40 23.55
#